data_AF-A0A9D1V3Y4-F1
#
_entry.id   AF-A0A9D1V3Y4-F1
#
_cell.length_a   1.000
_cell.length_b   1.000
_cell.length_c   1.000
_cell.angle_alpha   90.00
_cell.angle_beta   90.00
_cell.angle_gamma   90.00
#
_symmetry.space_group_name_H-M   'P 1'
#
loop_
_entity.id
_entity.type
_entity.pdbx_description
1 polymer ?
#
loop_
_entity_poly.entity_id
_entity_poly.type
_entity_poly.pdbx_seq_one_letter_code
_entity_poly.pdbx_strand_id
1 'polypeptide(L)'
;MIHLKKITEENFVDAFNLKLAPEQERFVSHPIRSLAQAYVYRQQCQPFGIYENDTMVGYVMVIYDYDIPEYDIWHMMIDVSNQGLGYGRAALDQVLAYVKTKPFGPSDRVVLTCNKDNARALGLYRNKGFVPTGAVFDDEVELVLTLQQ
;
A
#
# COMPACT_ATOMS: atom_id res chain seq x y z
N MET A 1 -14.98 -8.67 -6.99
CA MET A 1 -14.45 -7.31 -7.33
C MET A 1 -13.53 -6.86 -6.22
N ILE A 2 -12.39 -6.24 -6.54
CA ILE A 2 -11.44 -5.76 -5.53
C ILE A 2 -11.93 -4.46 -4.89
N HIS A 3 -11.91 -4.41 -3.55
CA HIS A 3 -12.27 -3.23 -2.77
C HIS A 3 -11.47 -3.18 -1.46
N LEU A 4 -11.49 -2.01 -0.81
CA LEU A 4 -10.81 -1.78 0.46
C LEU A 4 -11.81 -1.82 1.62
N LYS A 5 -11.49 -2.55 2.68
CA LYS A 5 -12.19 -2.46 3.96
C LYS A 5 -11.21 -1.97 5.02
N LYS A 6 -11.63 -1.00 5.85
CA LYS A 6 -10.82 -0.54 6.98
C LYS A 6 -10.51 -1.72 7.90
N ILE A 7 -9.31 -1.77 8.44
CA ILE A 7 -9.01 -2.75 9.49
C ILE A 7 -9.73 -2.33 10.78
N THR A 8 -10.45 -3.27 11.37
CA THR A 8 -11.23 -3.13 12.61
C THR A 8 -10.97 -4.34 13.50
N GLU A 9 -11.58 -4.36 14.69
CA GLU A 9 -11.57 -5.52 15.59
C GLU A 9 -12.14 -6.80 14.95
N GLU A 10 -12.98 -6.66 13.93
CA GLU A 10 -13.65 -7.80 13.28
C GLU A 10 -12.74 -8.52 12.29
N ASN A 11 -11.76 -7.82 11.68
CA ASN A 11 -11.00 -8.34 10.54
C ASN A 11 -9.47 -8.25 10.67
N PHE A 12 -8.94 -7.66 11.76
CA PHE A 12 -7.49 -7.54 11.93
C PHE A 12 -6.78 -8.90 12.01
N VAL A 13 -7.46 -9.93 12.52
CA VAL A 13 -6.92 -11.30 12.60
C VAL A 13 -6.73 -11.90 11.20
N ASP A 14 -7.61 -11.59 10.24
CA ASP A 14 -7.47 -12.05 8.86
C ASP A 14 -6.19 -11.51 8.22
N ALA A 15 -5.80 -10.27 8.55
CA ALA A 15 -4.56 -9.67 8.08
C ALA A 15 -3.32 -10.42 8.60
N PHE A 16 -3.41 -11.13 9.72
CA PHE A 16 -2.34 -11.97 10.23
C PHE A 16 -2.18 -13.29 9.48
N ASN A 17 -3.24 -13.74 8.80
CA ASN A 17 -3.22 -14.98 8.02
C ASN A 17 -2.67 -14.79 6.60
N LEU A 18 -2.47 -13.54 6.16
CA LEU A 18 -1.85 -13.24 4.88
C LEU A 18 -0.41 -13.74 4.84
N LYS A 19 -0.10 -14.52 3.81
CA LYS A 19 1.23 -15.09 3.58
C LYS A 19 1.97 -14.27 2.54
N LEU A 20 3.14 -13.78 2.92
CA LEU A 20 4.12 -13.29 1.98
C LEU A 20 4.74 -14.49 1.26
N ALA A 21 5.09 -14.31 -0.02
CA ALA A 21 5.95 -15.27 -0.68
C ALA A 21 7.29 -15.33 0.07
N PRO A 22 7.98 -16.49 0.16
CA PRO A 22 9.28 -16.58 0.85
C PRO A 22 10.31 -15.56 0.34
N GLU A 23 10.24 -15.23 -0.95
CA GLU A 23 11.09 -14.20 -1.59
C GLU A 23 10.74 -12.77 -1.14
N GLN A 24 9.52 -12.52 -0.67
CA GLN A 24 9.02 -11.21 -0.22
C GLN A 24 9.10 -10.98 1.30
N GLU A 25 9.26 -12.04 2.10
CA GLU A 25 9.43 -11.93 3.56
C GLU A 25 10.62 -11.06 3.96
N ARG A 26 11.63 -10.93 3.08
CA ARG A 26 12.81 -10.08 3.32
C ARG A 26 12.58 -8.60 3.04
N PHE A 27 11.48 -8.24 2.37
CA PHE A 27 11.27 -6.90 1.81
C PHE A 27 10.07 -6.15 2.40
N VAL A 28 9.12 -6.84 3.05
CA VAL A 28 7.93 -6.20 3.62
C VAL A 28 7.80 -6.57 5.08
N SER A 29 7.66 -5.57 5.95
CA SER A 29 7.43 -5.84 7.37
C SER A 29 6.08 -6.53 7.56
N HIS A 30 6.04 -7.61 8.34
CA HIS A 30 4.82 -8.37 8.60
C HIS A 30 3.67 -7.44 9.03
N PRO A 31 2.42 -7.66 8.58
CA PRO A 31 1.27 -6.81 8.92
C PRO A 31 1.11 -6.43 10.40
N ILE A 32 1.63 -7.26 11.33
CA ILE A 32 1.68 -6.98 12.77
C ILE A 32 2.42 -5.67 13.07
N ARG A 33 3.61 -5.46 12.46
CA ARG A 33 4.38 -4.23 12.66
C ARG A 33 3.63 -3.03 12.07
N SER A 34 2.99 -3.21 10.91
CA SER A 34 2.21 -2.15 10.29
C SER A 34 0.99 -1.75 11.14
N LEU A 35 0.27 -2.70 11.73
CA LEU A 35 -0.86 -2.37 12.61
C LEU A 35 -0.43 -1.69 13.90
N ALA A 36 0.73 -2.07 14.47
CA ALA A 36 1.32 -1.36 15.59
C ALA A 36 1.72 0.08 15.22
N GLN A 37 2.31 0.29 14.04
CA GLN A 37 2.58 1.63 13.51
C GLN A 37 1.27 2.41 13.34
N ALA A 38 0.23 1.78 12.79
CA ALA A 38 -1.06 2.42 12.59
C ALA A 38 -1.69 2.90 13.91
N TYR A 39 -1.51 2.17 15.01
CA TYR A 39 -1.96 2.59 16.33
C TYR A 39 -1.24 3.87 16.82
N VAL A 40 0.06 3.96 16.58
CA VAL A 40 0.89 5.13 16.93
C VAL A 40 0.52 6.34 16.07
N TYR A 41 0.39 6.13 14.75
CA TYR A 41 0.09 7.17 13.75
C TYR A 41 -1.41 7.33 13.45
N ARG A 42 -2.30 6.89 14.35
CA ARG A 42 -3.76 6.77 14.10
C ARG A 42 -4.49 8.03 13.63
N GLN A 43 -3.89 9.21 13.80
CA GLN A 43 -4.46 10.48 13.32
C GLN A 43 -4.10 10.80 11.86
N GLN A 44 -3.08 10.15 11.31
CA GLN A 44 -2.51 10.47 10.00
C GLN A 44 -2.39 9.24 9.09
N CYS A 45 -2.99 8.11 9.47
CA CYS A 45 -2.92 6.88 8.71
C CYS A 45 -4.24 6.10 8.70
N GLN A 46 -4.44 5.28 7.67
CA GLN A 46 -5.54 4.34 7.56
C GLN A 46 -5.05 3.01 6.99
N PRO A 47 -5.02 1.93 7.81
CA PRO A 47 -4.81 0.58 7.29
C PRO A 47 -6.09 0.03 6.66
N PHE A 48 -5.91 -0.73 5.58
CA PHE A 48 -6.96 -1.40 4.84
C PHE A 48 -6.60 -2.86 4.55
N GLY A 49 -7.59 -3.73 4.69
CA GLY A 49 -7.58 -5.03 4.03
C GLY A 49 -8.02 -4.86 2.57
N ILE A 50 -7.32 -5.54 1.67
CA ILE A 50 -7.68 -5.65 0.26
C ILE A 50 -8.53 -6.90 0.11
N TYR A 51 -9.78 -6.76 -0.31
CA TYR A 51 -10.74 -7.85 -0.39
C TYR A 51 -11.07 -8.20 -1.83
N GLU A 52 -11.11 -9.50 -2.13
CA GLU A 52 -11.88 -10.03 -3.23
C GLU A 52 -13.19 -10.62 -2.67
N ASN A 53 -14.31 -9.94 -2.95
CA ASN A 53 -15.60 -10.29 -2.34
C ASN A 53 -15.47 -10.31 -0.80
N ASP A 54 -15.69 -11.45 -0.14
CA ASP A 54 -15.58 -11.55 1.32
C ASP A 54 -14.23 -12.07 1.82
N THR A 55 -13.28 -12.36 0.91
CA THR A 55 -11.96 -12.88 1.28
C THR A 55 -10.91 -11.79 1.27
N MET A 56 -10.17 -11.64 2.37
CA MET A 56 -9.00 -10.76 2.40
C MET A 56 -7.86 -11.40 1.59
N VAL A 57 -7.44 -10.73 0.54
CA VAL A 57 -6.37 -11.17 -0.37
C VAL A 57 -5.11 -10.33 -0.27
N GLY A 58 -5.11 -9.28 0.56
CA GLY A 58 -3.96 -8.41 0.73
C GLY A 58 -4.17 -7.34 1.78
N TYR A 59 -3.17 -6.48 1.91
CA TYR A 59 -3.13 -5.40 2.90
C TYR A 59 -2.46 -4.17 2.30
N VAL A 60 -2.84 -2.98 2.77
CA VAL A 60 -2.18 -1.72 2.45
C VAL A 60 -2.44 -0.70 3.56
N MET A 61 -1.49 0.20 3.79
CA MET A 61 -1.66 1.33 4.69
C MET A 61 -1.44 2.63 3.93
N VAL A 62 -2.37 3.57 4.07
CA VAL A 62 -2.22 4.93 3.53
C VAL A 62 -1.85 5.84 4.68
N ILE A 63 -0.78 6.62 4.53
CA ILE A 63 -0.34 7.65 5.48
C ILE A 63 -0.39 9.01 4.80
N TYR A 64 -0.57 10.06 5.59
CA TYR A 64 -0.35 11.43 5.18
C TYR A 64 0.79 12.03 6.02
N ASP A 65 1.81 12.55 5.35
CA ASP A 65 2.86 13.33 5.99
C ASP A 65 2.42 14.80 6.05
N TYR A 66 2.42 15.37 7.25
CA TYR A 66 2.03 16.76 7.49
C TYR A 66 3.21 17.74 7.40
N ASP A 67 4.44 17.26 7.61
CA ASP A 67 5.66 18.05 7.48
C ASP A 67 6.04 18.20 6.00
N ILE A 68 5.83 17.13 5.22
CA ILE A 68 5.91 17.12 3.76
C ILE A 68 4.52 16.78 3.24
N PRO A 69 3.68 17.76 2.85
CA PRO A 69 2.30 17.51 2.46
C PRO A 69 2.15 16.54 1.28
N GLU A 70 2.07 15.24 1.55
CA GLU A 70 1.90 14.16 0.59
C GLU A 70 1.31 12.89 1.21
N TYR A 71 0.84 12.00 0.35
CA TYR A 71 0.28 10.71 0.72
C TYR A 71 1.30 9.60 0.49
N ASP A 72 1.53 8.77 1.48
CA ASP A 72 2.38 7.59 1.37
C ASP A 72 1.57 6.31 1.29
N ILE A 73 1.95 5.42 0.39
CA ILE A 73 1.43 4.05 0.32
C ILE A 73 2.47 3.13 0.96
N TRP A 74 2.16 2.64 2.16
CA TRP A 74 3.01 1.73 2.92
C TRP A 74 2.45 0.31 2.94
N HIS A 75 3.37 -0.67 3.02
CA HIS A 75 3.08 -2.08 3.27
C HIS A 75 2.06 -2.71 2.31
N MET A 76 1.96 -2.21 1.08
CA MET A 76 1.06 -2.77 0.09
C MET A 76 1.53 -4.19 -0.29
N MET A 77 0.71 -5.19 -0.01
CA MET A 77 0.99 -6.58 -0.35
C MET A 77 -0.26 -7.32 -0.81
N ILE A 78 -0.07 -8.35 -1.64
CA ILE A 78 -1.09 -9.32 -2.02
C ILE A 78 -0.58 -10.69 -1.56
N ASP A 79 -1.44 -11.45 -0.90
CA ASP A 79 -1.17 -12.81 -0.46
C ASP A 79 -0.63 -13.65 -1.62
N VAL A 80 0.42 -14.43 -1.37
CA VAL A 80 1.12 -15.22 -2.39
C VAL A 80 0.19 -16.11 -3.22
N SER A 81 -0.84 -16.70 -2.61
CA SER A 81 -1.81 -17.56 -3.30
C SER A 81 -2.75 -16.82 -4.24
N ASN A 82 -2.79 -15.49 -4.12
CA ASN A 82 -3.67 -14.58 -4.88
C ASN A 82 -2.89 -13.68 -5.84
N GLN A 83 -1.60 -13.92 -6.03
CA GLN A 83 -0.76 -13.19 -6.94
C GLN A 83 -0.95 -13.64 -8.41
N GLY A 84 -0.68 -12.75 -9.36
CA GLY A 84 -0.80 -13.03 -10.81
C GLY A 84 -2.19 -12.79 -11.38
N LEU A 85 -3.19 -12.56 -10.52
CA LEU A 85 -4.60 -12.38 -10.90
C LEU A 85 -5.01 -10.92 -11.16
N GLY A 86 -4.05 -9.99 -11.16
CA GLY A 86 -4.31 -8.56 -11.37
C GLY A 86 -4.79 -7.80 -10.12
N TYR A 87 -4.91 -8.45 -8.96
CA TYR A 87 -5.42 -7.81 -7.73
C TYR A 87 -4.55 -6.65 -7.25
N GLY A 88 -3.22 -6.72 -7.38
CA GLY A 88 -2.35 -5.60 -7.02
C GLY A 88 -2.67 -4.32 -7.81
N ARG A 89 -2.99 -4.44 -9.10
CA ARG A 89 -3.39 -3.29 -9.93
C ARG A 89 -4.72 -2.72 -9.48
N ALA A 90 -5.71 -3.60 -9.30
CA ALA A 90 -7.04 -3.18 -8.86
C ALA A 90 -7.02 -2.57 -7.46
N ALA A 91 -6.19 -3.10 -6.55
CA ALA A 91 -6.00 -2.54 -5.21
C ALA A 91 -5.36 -1.15 -5.26
N LEU A 92 -4.33 -0.95 -6.08
CA LEU A 92 -3.72 0.37 -6.26
C LEU A 92 -4.73 1.38 -6.81
N ASP A 93 -5.59 0.97 -7.75
CA ASP A 93 -6.67 1.83 -8.26
C ASP A 93 -7.62 2.27 -7.13
N GLN A 94 -7.99 1.36 -6.23
CA GLN A 94 -8.83 1.68 -5.07
C GLN A 94 -8.12 2.60 -4.06
N VAL A 95 -6.83 2.39 -3.82
CA VAL A 95 -6.02 3.24 -2.93
C VAL A 95 -5.95 4.67 -3.47
N LEU A 96 -5.66 4.84 -4.76
CA LEU A 96 -5.63 6.17 -5.37
C LEU A 96 -7.00 6.84 -5.38
N ALA A 97 -8.08 6.07 -5.59
CA ALA A 97 -9.45 6.60 -5.48
C ALA A 97 -9.75 7.09 -4.05
N TYR A 98 -9.31 6.37 -3.02
CA TYR A 98 -9.41 6.81 -1.63
C TYR A 98 -8.58 8.07 -1.36
N VAL A 99 -7.33 8.14 -1.83
CA VAL A 99 -6.49 9.33 -1.68
C VAL A 99 -7.11 10.56 -2.35
N LYS A 100 -7.77 10.39 -3.51
CA LYS A 100 -8.49 11.48 -4.19
C LYS A 100 -9.60 12.10 -3.35
N THR A 101 -10.16 11.40 -2.36
CA THR A 101 -11.16 11.99 -1.45
C THR A 101 -10.55 12.87 -0.35
N LYS A 102 -9.23 13.07 -0.36
CA LYS A 102 -8.49 13.93 0.57
C LYS A 102 -8.78 13.63 2.05
N PRO A 103 -8.68 12.36 2.50
CA PRO A 103 -9.08 11.96 3.85
C PRO A 103 -8.26 12.59 4.98
N PHE A 104 -7.10 13.16 4.68
CA PHE A 104 -6.12 13.64 5.68
C PHE A 104 -5.54 15.02 5.34
N GLY A 105 -5.41 15.36 4.05
CA GLY A 105 -4.97 16.67 3.60
C GLY A 105 -5.14 16.87 2.08
N PRO A 106 -4.85 18.09 1.56
CA PRO A 106 -5.19 18.47 0.20
C PRO A 106 -4.22 17.94 -0.87
N SER A 107 -3.09 17.34 -0.50
CA SER A 107 -2.02 17.00 -1.44
C SER A 107 -2.45 16.04 -2.54
N ASP A 108 -2.04 16.34 -3.78
CA ASP A 108 -2.17 15.45 -4.95
C ASP A 108 -0.96 14.52 -5.13
N ARG A 109 0.08 14.67 -4.29
CA ARG A 109 1.29 13.87 -4.37
C ARG A 109 1.10 12.55 -3.63
N VAL A 110 1.41 11.45 -4.30
CA VAL A 110 1.39 10.10 -3.76
C VAL A 110 2.77 9.48 -3.93
N VAL A 111 3.38 9.04 -2.84
CA VAL A 111 4.73 8.50 -2.78
C VAL A 111 4.69 7.06 -2.26
N LEU A 112 5.65 6.26 -2.70
CA LEU A 112 5.94 4.95 -2.16
C LEU A 112 7.41 4.61 -2.38
N THR A 113 7.93 3.71 -1.55
CA THR A 113 9.21 3.06 -1.79
C THR A 113 8.98 1.63 -2.29
N CYS A 114 9.88 1.16 -3.15
CA CYS A 114 9.82 -0.18 -3.68
C CYS A 114 11.22 -0.76 -3.81
N ASN A 115 11.45 -1.98 -3.32
CA ASN A 115 12.73 -2.64 -3.50
C ASN A 115 13.08 -2.79 -4.99
N LYS A 116 14.31 -2.42 -5.37
CA LYS A 116 14.80 -2.44 -6.75
C LYS A 116 14.74 -3.81 -7.42
N ASP A 117 14.82 -4.89 -6.64
CA ASP A 117 14.78 -6.27 -7.12
C ASP A 117 13.34 -6.77 -7.31
N ASN A 118 12.33 -6.05 -6.83
CA ASN A 118 10.92 -6.37 -7.04
C ASN A 118 10.41 -5.83 -8.39
N ALA A 119 10.94 -6.40 -9.47
CA ALA A 119 10.63 -5.99 -10.85
C ALA A 119 9.12 -5.97 -11.15
N ARG A 120 8.36 -6.88 -10.53
CA ARG A 120 6.90 -6.95 -10.71
C ARG A 120 6.17 -5.77 -10.08
N ALA A 121 6.52 -5.39 -8.85
CA ALA A 121 5.94 -4.21 -8.20
C ALA A 121 6.37 -2.92 -8.91
N LEU A 122 7.64 -2.80 -9.28
CA LEU A 122 8.13 -1.66 -10.08
C LEU A 122 7.37 -1.52 -11.40
N GLY A 123 7.16 -2.63 -12.12
CA GLY A 123 6.36 -2.65 -13.34
C GLY A 123 4.92 -2.19 -13.10
N LEU A 124 4.29 -2.64 -12.01
CA LEU A 124 2.95 -2.21 -11.61
C LEU A 124 2.88 -0.69 -11.39
N TYR A 125 3.78 -0.14 -10.57
CA TYR A 125 3.77 1.28 -10.23
C TYR A 125 4.06 2.16 -11.45
N ARG A 126 5.08 1.80 -12.25
CA ARG A 126 5.41 2.51 -13.50
C ARG A 126 4.27 2.50 -14.50
N ASN A 127 3.61 1.36 -14.69
CA ASN A 127 2.44 1.26 -15.57
C ASN A 127 1.27 2.12 -15.09
N LYS A 128 1.18 2.39 -13.78
CA LYS A 128 0.17 3.30 -13.22
C LYS A 128 0.53 4.78 -13.36
N GLY A 129 1.76 5.09 -13.77
CA GLY A 129 2.25 6.45 -13.96
C GLY A 129 3.17 6.96 -12.85
N PHE A 130 3.56 6.11 -11.89
CA PHE A 130 4.59 6.49 -10.93
C PHE A 130 5.94 6.62 -11.62
N VAL A 131 6.69 7.68 -11.27
CA VAL A 131 8.02 7.96 -11.79
C VAL A 131 9.04 7.98 -10.66
N PRO A 132 10.30 7.53 -10.88
CA PRO A 132 11.33 7.61 -9.85
C PRO A 132 11.61 9.06 -9.46
N THR A 133 11.75 9.36 -8.17
CA THR A 133 12.17 10.69 -7.69
C THR A 133 13.68 10.89 -7.80
N GLY A 134 14.43 9.79 -7.88
CA GLY A 134 15.88 9.75 -7.80
C GLY A 134 16.40 9.47 -6.38
N ALA A 135 15.53 9.53 -5.36
CA ALA A 135 15.87 9.10 -4.02
C ALA A 135 15.93 7.57 -3.92
N VAL A 136 16.92 7.08 -3.17
CA VAL A 136 17.14 5.66 -2.90
C VAL A 136 17.46 5.52 -1.42
N PHE A 137 16.70 4.65 -0.74
CA PHE A 137 16.87 4.33 0.67
C PHE A 137 17.26 2.86 0.77
N ASP A 138 18.52 2.59 1.08
CA ASP A 138 19.11 1.25 0.98
C ASP A 138 18.89 0.61 -0.41
N ASP A 139 18.08 -0.44 -0.48
CA ASP A 139 17.72 -1.14 -1.73
C ASP A 139 16.35 -0.72 -2.28
N GLU A 140 15.70 0.28 -1.68
CA GLU A 140 14.40 0.78 -2.11
C GLU A 140 14.50 2.06 -2.92
N VAL A 141 13.85 2.08 -4.08
CA VAL A 141 13.70 3.28 -4.90
C VAL A 141 12.39 3.98 -4.55
N GLU A 142 12.46 5.31 -4.41
CA GLU A 142 11.27 6.12 -4.19
C GLU A 142 10.62 6.48 -5.54
N LEU A 143 9.29 6.37 -5.55
CA LEU A 143 8.43 6.55 -6.70
C LEU A 143 7.32 7.54 -6.33
N VAL A 144 7.05 8.49 -7.22
CA VAL A 144 6.01 9.51 -7.03
C VAL A 144 4.99 9.49 -8.17
N LEU A 145 3.73 9.71 -7.82
CA LEU A 145 2.64 10.00 -8.74
C LEU A 145 1.97 11.30 -8.29
N THR A 146 1.70 12.21 -9.23
CA THR A 146 0.82 13.35 -8.98
C THR A 146 -0.55 13.07 -9.57
N LEU A 147 -1.57 13.05 -8.71
CA LEU A 147 -2.95 12.86 -9.11
C LEU A 147 -3.45 14.08 -9.89
N GLN A 148 -4.07 13.84 -11.04
CA GLN A 148 -4.81 14.87 -11.75
C GLN A 148 -6.20 15.03 -11.10
N GLN A 149 -6.60 16.30 -10.93
CA GLN A 149 -7.92 16.71 -10.41
C GLN A 149 -9.05 16.20 -11.31
#